data_AF-A0A439NQ40-F1
#
_entry.id   AF-A0A439NQ40-F1
#
_cell.length_a   1.000
_cell.length_b   1.000
_cell.length_c   1.000
_cell.angle_alpha   90.00
_cell.angle_beta   90.00
_cell.angle_gamma   90.00
#
_symmetry.space_group_name_H-M   'P 1'
#
loop_
_entity.id
_entity.type
_entity.pdbx_description
1 polymer ?
#
loop_
_entity_poly.entity_id
_entity_poly.type
_entity_poly.pdbx_seq_one_letter_code
_entity_poly.pdbx_strand_id
1 'polypeptide(L)'
;MKKQLASFRDFLATGVLGPVSPDMRLIEIAQALGSPDGWNISDGDPIPVYWFFGNLEISFDSIAPHSMNWFQIEGASQLEGEFEPLTKQLKVSLDGFSGATRPSEFLAAGLWDPTQASVYYAALSDDILLNVCAGGIRIHFQVDTSFIGNRDVIEFLNSSTVLQLVRNIDSRTKVDSIYSYPRKATEELPGVFNWQCLAGQDYLNLVR
;
A
#
# COMPACT_ATOMS: atom_id res chain seq x y z
N MET A 1 -12.20 -22.73 -11.53
CA MET A 1 -10.81 -22.26 -11.63
C MET A 1 -9.98 -22.84 -10.49
N LYS A 2 -8.65 -22.98 -10.66
CA LYS A 2 -7.74 -23.60 -9.68
C LYS A 2 -7.26 -22.56 -8.67
N LYS A 3 -7.19 -22.92 -7.38
CA LYS A 3 -6.58 -22.07 -6.35
C LYS A 3 -5.08 -21.88 -6.64
N GLN A 4 -4.60 -20.66 -6.52
CA GLN A 4 -3.22 -20.26 -6.74
C GLN A 4 -2.58 -19.78 -5.43
N LEU A 5 -1.28 -20.02 -5.30
CA LEU A 5 -0.45 -19.50 -4.23
C LEU A 5 0.53 -18.50 -4.84
N ALA A 6 0.53 -17.27 -4.36
CA ALA A 6 1.49 -16.23 -4.74
C ALA A 6 2.46 -15.94 -3.58
N SER A 7 3.68 -15.51 -3.90
CA SER A 7 4.63 -14.99 -2.91
C SER A 7 4.35 -13.51 -2.67
N PHE A 8 4.26 -13.13 -1.40
CA PHE A 8 4.14 -11.74 -1.02
C PHE A 8 5.43 -10.97 -1.25
N ARG A 9 6.58 -11.63 -1.02
CA ARG A 9 7.89 -11.06 -1.32
C ARG A 9 8.04 -10.73 -2.80
N ASP A 10 7.64 -11.64 -3.69
CA ASP A 10 7.68 -11.40 -5.13
C ASP A 10 6.73 -10.26 -5.53
N PHE A 11 5.54 -10.21 -4.94
CA PHE A 11 4.61 -9.09 -5.13
C PHE A 11 5.24 -7.75 -4.74
N LEU A 12 5.83 -7.65 -3.54
CA LEU A 12 6.46 -6.42 -3.08
C LEU A 12 7.66 -6.01 -3.95
N ALA A 13 8.40 -6.98 -4.50
CA ALA A 13 9.54 -6.69 -5.37
C ALA A 13 9.14 -6.26 -6.79
N THR A 14 8.04 -6.81 -7.31
CA THR A 14 7.70 -6.72 -8.75
C THR A 14 6.43 -5.94 -9.06
N GLY A 15 5.55 -5.78 -8.08
CA GLY A 15 4.18 -5.30 -8.30
C GLY A 15 3.21 -6.37 -8.81
N VAL A 16 3.67 -7.61 -9.07
CA VAL A 16 2.84 -8.68 -9.64
C VAL A 16 2.39 -9.64 -8.54
N LEU A 17 1.08 -9.83 -8.40
CA LEU A 17 0.48 -10.69 -7.39
C LEU A 17 -0.13 -11.94 -8.03
N GLY A 18 0.68 -12.99 -8.16
CA GLY A 18 0.26 -14.23 -8.80
C GLY A 18 -0.17 -13.97 -10.25
N PRO A 19 -1.45 -14.16 -10.62
CA PRO A 19 -1.92 -13.90 -11.97
C PRO A 19 -2.27 -12.42 -12.23
N VAL A 20 -2.17 -11.54 -11.23
CA VAL A 20 -2.56 -10.13 -11.33
C VAL A 20 -1.33 -9.26 -11.52
N SER A 21 -1.29 -8.49 -12.61
CA SER A 21 -0.22 -7.54 -12.92
C SER A 21 -0.82 -6.15 -13.15
N PRO A 22 -0.14 -5.05 -12.76
CA PRO A 22 -0.73 -3.72 -12.81
C PRO A 22 -0.87 -3.17 -14.25
N ASP A 23 -0.28 -3.82 -15.25
CA ASP A 23 -0.40 -3.50 -16.68
C ASP A 23 -1.60 -4.19 -17.37
N MET A 24 -2.37 -5.02 -16.64
CA MET A 24 -3.55 -5.70 -17.17
C MET A 24 -4.72 -4.76 -17.41
N ARG A 25 -5.60 -5.16 -18.33
CA ARG A 25 -6.91 -4.55 -18.56
C ARG A 25 -8.00 -5.30 -17.81
N LEU A 26 -9.14 -4.65 -17.66
CA LEU A 26 -10.34 -5.23 -17.03
C LEU A 26 -10.68 -6.63 -17.56
N ILE A 27 -10.62 -6.84 -18.88
CA ILE A 27 -10.94 -8.14 -19.48
C ILE A 27 -9.93 -9.23 -19.13
N GLU A 28 -8.66 -8.88 -18.97
CA GLU A 28 -7.60 -9.82 -18.59
C GLU A 28 -7.74 -10.22 -17.12
N ILE A 29 -8.15 -9.28 -16.25
CA ILE A 29 -8.49 -9.58 -14.86
C ILE A 29 -9.71 -10.50 -14.76
N ALA A 30 -10.76 -10.25 -15.53
CA ALA A 30 -11.93 -11.14 -15.58
C ALA A 30 -11.56 -12.56 -16.03
N GLN A 31 -10.60 -12.71 -16.95
CA GLN A 31 -10.08 -14.01 -17.38
C GLN A 31 -9.22 -14.67 -16.29
N ALA A 32 -8.39 -13.88 -15.59
CA ALA A 32 -7.44 -14.36 -14.59
C ALA A 32 -8.08 -14.74 -13.25
N LEU A 33 -9.09 -13.99 -12.80
CA LEU A 33 -9.73 -14.13 -11.48
C LEU A 33 -11.20 -14.57 -11.55
N GLY A 34 -11.84 -14.47 -12.73
CA GLY A 34 -13.27 -14.69 -12.88
C GLY A 34 -14.07 -13.44 -12.50
N SER A 35 -15.33 -13.65 -12.11
CA SER A 35 -16.21 -12.55 -11.69
C SER A 35 -15.79 -11.98 -10.32
N PRO A 36 -15.83 -10.65 -10.14
CA PRO A 36 -15.60 -10.03 -8.83
C PRO A 36 -16.71 -10.39 -7.84
N ASP A 37 -16.40 -10.27 -6.55
CA ASP A 37 -17.38 -10.42 -5.47
C ASP A 37 -18.36 -9.23 -5.44
N GLY A 38 -17.96 -8.08 -6.00
CA GLY A 38 -18.83 -7.00 -6.42
C GLY A 38 -18.05 -5.82 -7.02
N TRP A 39 -18.75 -4.71 -7.27
CA TRP A 39 -18.18 -3.53 -7.92
C TRP A 39 -18.89 -2.23 -7.55
N ASN A 40 -18.21 -1.10 -7.75
CA ASN A 40 -18.81 0.23 -7.73
C ASN A 40 -18.88 0.82 -9.15
N ILE A 41 -19.90 1.66 -9.38
CA ILE A 41 -20.07 2.46 -10.60
C ILE A 41 -20.17 3.91 -10.12
N SER A 42 -19.28 4.77 -10.61
CA SER A 42 -19.38 6.22 -10.34
C SER A 42 -20.46 6.84 -11.23
N ASP A 43 -21.04 7.96 -10.78
CA ASP A 43 -21.99 8.70 -11.60
C ASP A 43 -21.36 9.11 -12.93
N GLY A 44 -21.95 8.64 -14.04
CA GLY A 44 -21.50 8.94 -15.40
C GLY A 44 -20.59 7.89 -16.04
N ASP A 45 -20.10 6.90 -15.28
CA ASP A 45 -19.33 5.80 -15.87
C ASP A 45 -20.24 4.81 -16.60
N PRO A 46 -19.88 4.39 -17.83
CA PRO A 46 -20.71 3.46 -18.62
C PRO A 46 -20.63 2.01 -18.11
N ILE A 47 -19.61 1.68 -17.31
CA ILE A 47 -19.34 0.35 -16.77
C ILE A 47 -18.77 0.45 -15.35
N PRO A 48 -18.85 -0.63 -14.53
CA PRO A 48 -18.12 -0.68 -13.27
C PRO A 48 -16.62 -0.74 -13.49
N VAL A 49 -15.91 0.26 -12.99
CA VAL A 49 -14.45 0.38 -13.07
C VAL A 49 -13.74 0.21 -11.73
N TYR A 50 -14.48 -0.13 -10.68
CA TYR A 50 -13.92 -0.45 -9.37
C TYR A 50 -14.43 -1.81 -8.92
N TRP A 51 -13.56 -2.81 -8.84
CA TRP A 51 -13.92 -4.20 -8.57
C TRP A 51 -13.29 -4.68 -7.27
N PHE A 52 -14.00 -5.53 -6.53
CA PHE A 52 -13.50 -6.16 -5.30
C PHE A 52 -13.61 -7.69 -5.36
N PHE A 53 -12.54 -8.35 -4.90
CA PHE A 53 -12.38 -9.79 -4.78
C PHE A 53 -11.87 -10.09 -3.36
N GLY A 54 -12.76 -10.25 -2.39
CA GLY A 54 -12.37 -10.23 -0.97
C GLY A 54 -11.62 -8.93 -0.63
N ASN A 55 -10.36 -9.06 -0.21
CA ASN A 55 -9.50 -7.92 0.14
C ASN A 55 -8.66 -7.39 -1.05
N LEU A 56 -8.76 -8.00 -2.23
CA LEU A 56 -8.15 -7.46 -3.44
C LEU A 56 -9.10 -6.50 -4.12
N GLU A 57 -8.70 -5.24 -4.25
CA GLU A 57 -9.47 -4.21 -4.93
C GLU A 57 -8.71 -3.68 -6.15
N ILE A 58 -9.44 -3.36 -7.22
CA ILE A 58 -8.85 -3.00 -8.51
C ILE A 58 -9.61 -1.82 -9.11
N SER A 59 -8.87 -0.79 -9.52
CA SER A 59 -9.39 0.35 -10.27
C SER A 59 -8.98 0.28 -11.74
N PHE A 60 -9.91 0.59 -12.63
CA PHE A 60 -9.72 0.66 -14.07
C PHE A 60 -10.06 2.06 -14.62
N ASP A 61 -9.52 2.38 -15.78
CA ASP A 61 -9.96 3.53 -16.58
C ASP A 61 -11.41 3.35 -17.07
N SER A 62 -12.18 4.43 -17.05
CA SER A 62 -13.54 4.47 -17.64
C SER A 62 -13.54 4.46 -19.16
N ILE A 63 -12.39 4.73 -19.79
CA ILE A 63 -12.22 4.73 -21.24
C ILE A 63 -11.61 3.40 -21.69
N ALA A 64 -12.18 2.81 -22.74
CA ALA A 64 -11.61 1.63 -23.38
C ALA A 64 -10.14 1.90 -23.79
N PRO A 65 -9.21 0.97 -23.54
CA PRO A 65 -9.45 -0.45 -23.27
C PRO A 65 -9.60 -0.83 -21.78
N HIS A 66 -9.92 0.12 -20.90
CA HIS A 66 -10.08 -0.09 -19.45
C HIS A 66 -8.82 -0.66 -18.82
N SER A 67 -7.71 0.05 -19.04
CA SER A 67 -6.43 -0.22 -18.41
C SER A 67 -6.56 -0.13 -16.90
N MET A 68 -5.82 -0.94 -16.17
CA MET A 68 -5.77 -0.83 -14.71
C MET A 68 -5.03 0.45 -14.31
N ASN A 69 -5.62 1.19 -13.36
CA ASN A 69 -4.99 2.32 -12.71
C ASN A 69 -4.07 1.84 -11.59
N TRP A 70 -4.56 0.89 -10.80
CA TRP A 70 -3.87 0.22 -9.71
C TRP A 70 -4.70 -0.98 -9.22
N PHE A 71 -4.05 -1.86 -8.46
CA PHE A 71 -4.74 -2.77 -7.54
C PHE A 71 -4.15 -2.64 -6.15
N GLN A 72 -4.92 -3.04 -5.13
CA GLN A 72 -4.47 -3.05 -3.76
C GLN A 72 -4.86 -4.30 -3.00
N ILE A 73 -4.07 -4.63 -1.99
CA ILE A 73 -4.50 -5.43 -0.85
C ILE A 73 -5.03 -4.46 0.21
N GLU A 74 -6.35 -4.38 0.31
CA GLU A 74 -7.07 -3.57 1.30
C GLU A 74 -7.11 -4.29 2.66
N GLY A 75 -7.09 -3.53 3.76
CA GLY A 75 -7.15 -4.11 5.10
C GLY A 75 -5.95 -5.01 5.43
N ALA A 76 -4.78 -4.70 4.89
CA ALA A 76 -3.53 -5.43 5.07
C ALA A 76 -3.07 -5.53 6.54
N SER A 77 -3.69 -4.76 7.44
CA SER A 77 -3.47 -4.83 8.89
C SER A 77 -3.83 -6.19 9.49
N GLN A 78 -4.68 -6.95 8.79
CA GLN A 78 -5.15 -8.28 9.19
C GLN A 78 -4.25 -9.41 8.70
N LEU A 79 -3.19 -9.14 7.92
CA LEU A 79 -2.32 -10.20 7.41
C LEU A 79 -1.52 -10.84 8.55
N GLU A 80 -1.72 -12.14 8.80
CA GLU A 80 -1.03 -12.86 9.86
C GLU A 80 -0.66 -14.31 9.48
N GLY A 81 0.20 -14.92 10.30
CA GLY A 81 0.66 -16.30 10.09
C GLY A 81 1.57 -16.48 8.87
N GLU A 82 1.55 -17.69 8.29
CA GLU A 82 2.40 -18.02 7.14
C GLU A 82 1.72 -17.72 5.79
N PHE A 83 0.39 -17.77 5.75
CA PHE A 83 -0.37 -17.65 4.50
C PHE A 83 -1.77 -17.10 4.72
N GLU A 84 -2.23 -16.21 3.85
CA GLU A 84 -3.55 -15.59 3.91
C GLU A 84 -4.36 -15.79 2.62
N PRO A 85 -5.64 -16.16 2.70
CA PRO A 85 -6.53 -16.11 1.55
C PRO A 85 -6.86 -14.66 1.22
N LEU A 86 -6.49 -14.20 0.03
CA LEU A 86 -6.82 -12.84 -0.43
C LEU A 86 -8.14 -12.80 -1.19
N THR A 87 -8.36 -13.81 -2.04
CA THR A 87 -9.60 -14.00 -2.79
C THR A 87 -10.05 -15.46 -2.69
N LYS A 88 -11.22 -15.81 -3.24
CA LYS A 88 -11.66 -17.21 -3.35
C LYS A 88 -10.65 -18.13 -4.08
N GLN A 89 -9.81 -17.55 -4.94
CA GLN A 89 -8.91 -18.28 -5.83
C GLN A 89 -7.43 -18.00 -5.59
N LEU A 90 -7.09 -16.98 -4.80
CA LEU A 90 -5.72 -16.55 -4.58
C LEU A 90 -5.41 -16.57 -3.08
N LYS A 91 -4.38 -17.34 -2.73
CA LYS A 91 -3.73 -17.31 -1.41
C LYS A 91 -2.35 -16.68 -1.56
N VAL A 92 -1.89 -16.00 -0.53
CA VAL A 92 -0.57 -15.37 -0.48
C VAL A 92 0.26 -16.03 0.61
N SER A 93 1.49 -16.42 0.29
CA SER A 93 2.53 -16.75 1.27
C SER A 93 3.11 -15.45 1.79
N LEU A 94 3.01 -15.20 3.09
CA LEU A 94 3.40 -13.92 3.66
C LEU A 94 4.92 -13.74 3.77
N ASP A 95 5.70 -14.81 3.61
CA ASP A 95 7.16 -14.76 3.48
C ASP A 95 7.87 -14.00 4.62
N GLY A 96 7.30 -14.08 5.83
CA GLY A 96 7.81 -13.42 7.04
C GLY A 96 7.30 -12.00 7.27
N PHE A 97 6.45 -11.47 6.40
CA PHE A 97 5.76 -10.18 6.61
C PHE A 97 4.39 -10.38 7.27
N SER A 98 3.82 -9.31 7.80
CA SER A 98 2.49 -9.29 8.40
C SER A 98 1.91 -7.86 8.37
N GLY A 99 0.66 -7.71 8.80
CA GLY A 99 0.04 -6.40 9.03
C GLY A 99 0.73 -5.55 10.10
N ALA A 100 1.62 -6.16 10.90
CA ALA A 100 2.44 -5.48 11.90
C ALA A 100 3.88 -5.17 11.44
N THR A 101 4.25 -5.51 10.20
CA THR A 101 5.57 -5.19 9.66
C THR A 101 5.74 -3.67 9.55
N ARG A 102 6.84 -3.18 10.11
CA ARG A 102 7.16 -1.74 10.17
C ARG A 102 7.73 -1.21 8.85
N PRO A 103 7.65 0.11 8.59
CA PRO A 103 8.32 0.74 7.47
C PRO A 103 9.81 0.40 7.39
N SER A 104 10.53 0.46 8.52
CA SER A 104 11.96 0.12 8.57
C SER A 104 12.24 -1.34 8.21
N GLU A 105 11.37 -2.26 8.59
CA GLU A 105 11.51 -3.69 8.28
C GLU A 105 11.32 -3.96 6.79
N PHE A 106 10.32 -3.34 6.15
CA PHE A 106 10.15 -3.42 4.70
C PHE A 106 11.38 -2.87 3.95
N LEU A 107 11.86 -1.68 4.35
CA LEU A 107 13.03 -1.05 3.74
C LEU A 107 14.31 -1.87 3.93
N ALA A 108 14.45 -2.56 5.07
CA ALA A 108 15.61 -3.41 5.38
C ALA A 108 15.52 -4.83 4.79
N ALA A 109 14.36 -5.25 4.29
CA ALA A 109 14.11 -6.62 3.85
C ALA A 109 14.80 -7.02 2.54
N GLY A 110 15.54 -6.10 1.90
CA GLY A 110 16.22 -6.35 0.62
C GLY A 110 15.27 -6.58 -0.55
N LEU A 111 14.08 -5.96 -0.49
CA LEU A 111 13.07 -5.96 -1.56
C LEU A 111 13.44 -4.95 -2.66
N TRP A 112 14.03 -3.83 -2.25
CA TRP A 112 14.32 -2.67 -3.09
C TRP A 112 15.69 -2.11 -2.73
N ASP A 113 16.24 -1.26 -3.60
CA ASP A 113 17.33 -0.35 -3.23
C ASP A 113 16.76 0.78 -2.33
N PRO A 114 17.15 0.88 -1.04
CA PRO A 114 16.63 1.91 -0.14
C PRO A 114 16.95 3.34 -0.59
N THR A 115 17.95 3.54 -1.46
CA THR A 115 18.27 4.86 -2.03
C THR A 115 17.26 5.29 -3.11
N GLN A 116 16.49 4.34 -3.65
CA GLN A 116 15.46 4.57 -4.66
C GLN A 116 14.04 4.52 -4.08
N ALA A 117 13.89 4.06 -2.85
CA ALA A 117 12.65 4.12 -2.09
C ALA A 117 12.46 5.49 -1.44
N SER A 118 11.20 5.90 -1.29
CA SER A 118 10.83 7.15 -0.62
C SER A 118 9.85 6.85 0.52
N VAL A 119 10.04 7.49 1.65
CA VAL A 119 9.10 7.47 2.78
C VAL A 119 8.46 8.83 2.85
N TYR A 120 7.15 8.86 2.66
CA TYR A 120 6.37 10.08 2.76
C TYR A 120 5.59 10.09 4.06
N TYR A 121 5.53 11.27 4.69
CA TYR A 121 4.65 11.48 5.83
C TYR A 121 4.08 12.89 5.82
N ALA A 122 2.87 12.99 6.36
CA ALA A 122 2.14 14.25 6.43
C ALA A 122 1.02 14.19 7.47
N ALA A 123 0.44 15.34 7.78
CA ALA A 123 -0.78 15.40 8.58
C ALA A 123 -2.01 15.27 7.66
N LEU A 124 -2.98 14.45 8.09
CA LEU A 124 -4.32 14.40 7.52
C LEU A 124 -5.33 14.43 8.67
N SER A 125 -5.94 15.60 8.89
CA SER A 125 -6.80 15.84 10.06
C SER A 125 -6.07 15.49 11.37
N ASP A 126 -6.58 14.52 12.13
CA ASP A 126 -6.03 14.09 13.43
C ASP A 126 -5.07 12.89 13.30
N ASP A 127 -4.72 12.50 12.07
CA ASP A 127 -3.87 11.35 11.77
C ASP A 127 -2.54 11.77 11.11
N ILE A 128 -1.53 10.91 11.27
CA ILE A 128 -0.29 10.97 10.49
C ILE A 128 -0.41 9.97 9.35
N LEU A 129 -0.44 10.49 8.13
CA LEU A 129 -0.23 9.66 6.94
C LEU A 129 1.24 9.25 6.90
N LEU A 130 1.49 7.96 6.69
CA LEU A 130 2.82 7.44 6.45
C LEU A 130 2.76 6.41 5.33
N ASN A 131 3.65 6.54 4.35
CA ASN A 131 3.74 5.56 3.29
C ASN A 131 5.18 5.35 2.80
N VAL A 132 5.43 4.14 2.31
CA VAL A 132 6.66 3.76 1.62
C VAL A 132 6.32 3.56 0.14
N CYS A 133 6.96 4.32 -0.73
CA CYS A 133 6.90 4.15 -2.18
C CYS A 133 8.21 3.55 -2.69
N ALA A 134 8.14 2.44 -3.43
CA ALA A 134 9.28 1.81 -4.07
C ALA A 134 8.89 1.19 -5.41
N GLY A 135 9.45 1.69 -6.52
CA GLY A 135 9.01 1.28 -7.85
C GLY A 135 7.52 1.55 -8.04
N GLY A 136 6.75 0.55 -8.46
CA GLY A 136 5.29 0.62 -8.56
C GLY A 136 4.54 0.26 -7.27
N ILE A 137 5.22 -0.04 -6.17
CA ILE A 137 4.60 -0.38 -4.89
C ILE A 137 4.44 0.86 -4.01
N ARG A 138 3.27 0.97 -3.37
CA ARG A 138 3.02 1.90 -2.27
C ARG A 138 2.42 1.17 -1.10
N ILE A 139 3.06 1.24 0.06
CA ILE A 139 2.57 0.69 1.32
C ILE A 139 2.06 1.85 2.16
N HIS A 140 0.77 1.83 2.49
CA HIS A 140 0.15 2.77 3.41
C HIS A 140 0.18 2.21 4.82
N PHE A 141 0.48 3.06 5.79
CA PHE A 141 0.52 2.70 7.19
C PHE A 141 -0.45 3.59 7.99
N GLN A 142 -1.22 2.94 8.86
CA GLN A 142 -1.89 3.62 9.96
C GLN A 142 -0.86 3.84 11.08
N VAL A 143 -0.76 5.08 11.56
CA VAL A 143 0.10 5.43 12.69
C VAL A 143 -0.76 5.63 13.93
N ASP A 144 -0.47 4.91 15.01
CA ASP A 144 -1.06 5.19 16.32
C ASP A 144 -0.57 6.56 16.82
N THR A 145 -1.43 7.57 16.77
CA THR A 145 -1.13 8.95 17.16
C THR A 145 -1.31 9.21 18.66
N SER A 146 -1.71 8.23 19.47
CA SER A 146 -1.98 8.44 20.92
C SER A 146 -0.81 9.03 21.71
N PHE A 147 0.43 8.85 21.23
CA PHE A 147 1.65 9.39 21.85
C PHE A 147 1.78 10.92 21.73
N ILE A 148 1.03 11.58 20.84
CA ILE A 148 1.06 13.05 20.72
C ILE A 148 0.17 13.73 21.78
N GLY A 149 -0.69 12.96 22.47
CA GLY A 149 -1.64 13.46 23.47
C GLY A 149 -2.75 14.28 22.82
N ASN A 150 -3.09 15.42 23.43
CA ASN A 150 -4.10 16.34 22.91
C ASN A 150 -3.52 17.38 21.92
N ARG A 151 -2.29 17.16 21.41
CA ARG A 151 -1.66 18.11 20.47
C ARG A 151 -2.23 17.90 19.08
N ASP A 152 -2.37 19.00 18.36
CA ASP A 152 -2.67 18.99 16.94
C ASP A 152 -1.53 18.30 16.15
N VAL A 153 -1.88 17.45 15.19
CA VAL A 153 -0.88 16.67 14.42
C VAL A 153 0.02 17.59 13.60
N ILE A 154 -0.52 18.66 13.01
CA ILE A 154 0.25 19.60 12.21
C ILE A 154 1.27 20.32 13.11
N GLU A 155 0.85 20.78 14.29
CA GLU A 155 1.75 21.38 15.29
C GLU A 155 2.83 20.38 15.74
N PHE A 156 2.45 19.13 16.00
CA PHE A 156 3.39 18.07 16.39
C PHE A 156 4.44 17.81 15.31
N LEU A 157 4.04 17.68 14.04
CA LEU A 157 4.95 17.47 12.91
C LEU A 157 5.89 18.66 12.71
N ASN A 158 5.40 19.89 12.83
CA ASN A 158 6.21 21.10 12.64
C ASN A 158 7.22 21.34 13.78
N SER A 159 6.91 20.89 15.00
CA SER A 159 7.77 21.10 16.18
C SER A 159 8.74 19.95 16.46
N SER A 160 8.51 18.78 15.86
CA SER A 160 9.36 17.60 16.04
C SER A 160 10.58 17.62 15.15
N THR A 161 11.73 17.19 15.68
CA THR A 161 12.86 16.86 14.80
C THR A 161 12.54 15.60 14.00
N VAL A 162 13.06 15.50 12.77
CA VAL A 162 12.86 14.32 11.91
C VAL A 162 13.30 13.02 12.62
N LEU A 163 14.41 13.07 13.37
CA LEU A 163 14.90 11.93 14.15
C LEU A 163 13.88 11.46 15.21
N GLN A 164 13.34 12.40 16.00
CA GLN A 164 12.34 12.06 17.02
C GLN A 164 11.05 11.54 16.38
N LEU A 165 10.61 12.16 15.29
CA LEU A 165 9.42 11.75 14.57
C LEU A 165 9.54 10.32 14.06
N VAL A 166 10.59 10.03 13.28
CA VAL A 166 10.82 8.71 12.67
C VAL A 166 10.90 7.62 13.74
N ARG A 167 11.64 7.85 14.83
CA ARG A 167 11.74 6.89 15.94
C ARG A 167 10.43 6.65 16.67
N ASN A 168 9.57 7.67 16.76
CA ASN A 168 8.26 7.52 17.40
C ASN A 168 7.26 6.78 16.53
N ILE A 169 7.24 7.06 15.22
CA ILE A 169 6.23 6.50 14.32
C ILE A 169 6.55 5.08 13.87
N ASP A 170 7.82 4.70 13.66
CA ASP A 170 8.19 3.41 13.04
C ASP A 170 7.57 2.22 13.79
N SER A 171 7.68 2.19 15.13
CA SER A 171 7.14 1.11 15.96
C SER A 171 5.64 1.23 16.26
N ARG A 172 4.96 2.25 15.75
CA ARG A 172 3.54 2.55 16.03
C ARG A 172 2.67 2.38 14.78
N THR A 173 3.17 1.61 13.82
CA THR A 173 2.53 1.43 12.54
C THR A 173 1.82 0.09 12.46
N LYS A 174 0.73 0.08 11.69
CA LYS A 174 0.18 -1.12 11.07
C LYS A 174 0.05 -0.86 9.59
N VAL A 175 0.27 -1.88 8.79
CA VAL A 175 0.03 -1.79 7.35
C VAL A 175 -1.47 -1.63 7.13
N ASP A 176 -1.88 -0.58 6.44
CA ASP A 176 -3.29 -0.33 6.13
C ASP A 176 -3.65 -1.03 4.82
N SER A 177 -2.96 -0.63 3.76
CA SER A 177 -3.21 -1.06 2.40
C SER A 177 -1.90 -1.09 1.62
N ILE A 178 -1.83 -1.97 0.61
CA ILE A 178 -0.65 -2.11 -0.25
C ILE A 178 -1.07 -2.06 -1.70
N TYR A 179 -0.64 -1.01 -2.39
CA TYR A 179 -0.97 -0.74 -3.77
C TYR A 179 0.14 -1.17 -4.71
N SER A 180 -0.26 -1.57 -5.92
CA SER A 180 0.60 -1.75 -7.07
C SER A 180 0.08 -0.94 -8.25
N TYR A 181 0.99 -0.19 -8.86
CA TYR A 181 0.75 0.72 -9.97
C TYR A 181 1.50 0.29 -11.23
N PRO A 182 0.96 0.56 -12.43
CA PRO A 182 1.66 0.31 -13.70
C PRO A 182 2.86 1.25 -13.92
N ARG A 183 2.97 2.29 -13.09
CA ARG A 183 4.01 3.31 -13.13
C ARG A 183 4.62 3.48 -11.75
N LYS A 184 5.68 4.27 -11.65
CA LYS A 184 6.28 4.59 -10.35
C LYS A 184 5.19 5.14 -9.42
N ALA A 185 5.04 4.49 -8.27
CA ALA A 185 4.16 4.94 -7.22
C ALA A 185 4.66 6.30 -6.71
N THR A 186 3.75 7.26 -6.71
CA THR A 186 3.95 8.56 -6.11
C THR A 186 2.88 8.77 -5.06
N GLU A 187 3.12 9.78 -4.24
CA GLU A 187 2.13 10.26 -3.31
C GLU A 187 1.36 11.42 -3.95
N GLU A 188 0.03 11.26 -4.03
CA GLU A 188 -0.90 12.31 -4.48
C GLU A 188 -2.23 12.14 -3.72
N LEU A 189 -2.30 12.66 -2.50
CA LEU A 189 -3.56 12.78 -1.75
C LEU A 189 -3.99 14.25 -1.64
N PRO A 190 -5.15 14.63 -2.22
CA PRO A 190 -5.75 15.94 -2.01
C PRO A 190 -6.06 16.20 -0.53
N GLY A 191 -5.90 17.44 -0.07
CA GLY A 191 -6.24 17.85 1.30
C GLY A 191 -5.17 17.56 2.36
N VAL A 192 -4.00 17.06 1.95
CA VAL A 192 -2.87 16.83 2.84
C VAL A 192 -2.01 18.08 2.98
N PHE A 193 -1.57 18.37 4.21
CA PHE A 193 -0.70 19.49 4.54
C PHE A 193 0.71 19.03 4.89
N ASN A 194 1.72 19.84 4.55
CA ASN A 194 3.12 19.66 4.95
C ASN A 194 3.75 18.32 4.55
N TRP A 195 3.48 17.85 3.32
CA TRP A 195 4.16 16.67 2.77
C TRP A 195 5.68 16.73 2.95
N GLN A 196 6.18 15.75 3.68
CA GLN A 196 7.61 15.50 3.81
C GLN A 196 7.98 14.22 3.09
N CYS A 197 9.21 14.17 2.59
CA CYS A 197 9.78 13.02 1.93
C CYS A 197 11.18 12.77 2.45
N LEU A 198 11.46 11.51 2.81
CA LEU A 198 12.79 11.01 3.14
C LEU A 198 13.16 9.93 2.14
N ALA A 199 14.44 9.85 1.77
CA ALA A 199 14.94 8.64 1.12
C ALA A 199 14.81 7.46 2.10
N GLY A 200 14.50 6.26 1.60
CA GLY A 200 14.40 5.06 2.42
C GLY A 200 15.69 4.80 3.22
N GLN A 201 16.85 5.07 2.62
CA GLN A 201 18.14 4.96 3.30
C GLN A 201 18.29 5.94 4.48
N ASP A 202 17.79 7.17 4.35
CA ASP A 202 17.83 8.14 5.45
C ASP A 202 16.88 7.74 6.57
N TYR A 203 15.68 7.25 6.23
CA TYR A 203 14.75 6.71 7.20
C TYR A 203 15.39 5.57 8.02
N LEU A 204 16.04 4.62 7.35
CA LEU A 204 16.77 3.53 8.01
C LEU A 204 17.88 4.03 8.93
N ASN A 205 18.58 5.10 8.56
CA ASN A 205 19.63 5.68 9.39
C ASN A 205 19.09 6.36 10.66
N LEU A 206 17.86 6.89 10.61
CA LEU A 206 17.22 7.57 11.74
C LEU A 206 16.58 6.61 12.74
N VAL A 207 16.10 5.44 12.29
CA VAL A 207 15.51 4.40 13.15
C VAL A 207 16.58 3.66 13.97
N ARG A 208 17.83 3.60 13.48
CA ARG A 208 18.97 2.96 14.16
C ARG A 208 19.40 3.66 15.45
#